data_AF-A0A8X6MQZ3-F1
#
_entry.id   AF-A0A8X6MQZ3-F1
#
_cell.length_a   1.000
_cell.length_b   1.000
_cell.length_c   1.000
_cell.angle_alpha   90.00
_cell.angle_beta   90.00
_cell.angle_gamma   90.00
#
_symmetry.space_group_name_H-M   'P 1'
#
loop_
_entity.id
_entity.type
_entity.pdbx_description
1 polymer ?
#
loop_
_entity_poly.entity_id
_entity_poly.type
_entity_poly.pdbx_seq_one_letter_code
_entity_poly.pdbx_strand_id
1 'polypeptide(L)'
;DFKKVINAQNFDDADLIADFATRTIDQNFKVVSQDVAVRVYANIAANYAYSAGKLTSKTAESLAKQYADSITETAKQYVNKDDPKTKFTGVGEGVINFILSLQKLTLNEVWQVAFLYQSQFLLAAVEVGGSNDIYDQCIQEANN
;
A
#
# COMPACT_ATOMS: atom_id res chain seq x y z
N ASP A 1 -3.10 -7.31 5.65
CA ASP A 1 -3.31 -6.17 6.53
C ASP A 1 -1.96 -5.48 6.74
N PHE A 2 -1.85 -4.19 6.40
CA PHE A 2 -0.60 -3.42 6.52
C PHE A 2 -0.05 -3.49 7.95
N LYS A 3 -0.94 -3.39 8.93
CA LYS A 3 -0.63 -3.48 10.36
C LYS A 3 0.03 -4.80 10.72
N LYS A 4 -0.55 -5.92 10.27
CA LYS A 4 -0.01 -7.27 10.51
C LYS A 4 1.41 -7.41 9.97
N VAL A 5 1.70 -6.85 8.79
CA VAL A 5 3.01 -7.00 8.15
C VAL A 5 4.07 -6.10 8.81
N ILE A 6 3.70 -4.87 9.22
CA ILE A 6 4.62 -3.98 9.95
C ILE A 6 4.88 -4.47 11.38
N ASN A 7 3.87 -4.98 12.08
CA ASN A 7 4.04 -5.57 13.42
C ASN A 7 5.03 -6.75 13.39
N ALA A 8 5.08 -7.51 12.29
CA ALA A 8 6.04 -8.61 12.12
C ALA A 8 7.50 -8.14 11.97
N GLN A 9 7.75 -6.84 11.77
CA GLN A 9 9.09 -6.26 11.67
C GLN A 9 9.63 -5.75 13.02
N ASN A 10 8.87 -5.86 14.11
CA ASN A 10 9.24 -5.41 15.47
C ASN A 10 9.62 -3.92 15.57
N PHE A 11 8.85 -3.04 14.92
CA PHE A 11 8.97 -1.59 15.15
C PHE A 11 8.11 -1.18 16.35
N ASP A 12 8.68 -0.41 17.28
CA ASP A 12 7.97 0.07 18.48
C ASP A 12 6.75 0.95 18.12
N ASP A 13 6.81 1.67 17.00
CA ASP A 13 5.75 2.57 16.51
C ASP A 13 4.79 1.91 15.50
N ALA A 14 4.79 0.57 15.40
CA ALA A 14 4.06 -0.12 14.34
C ALA A 14 2.55 0.17 14.32
N ASP A 15 1.93 0.35 15.49
CA ASP A 15 0.52 0.75 15.59
C ASP A 15 0.26 2.15 15.04
N LEU A 16 1.11 3.12 15.40
CA LEU A 16 1.02 4.51 14.94
C LEU A 16 1.17 4.60 13.42
N ILE A 17 2.14 3.88 12.86
CA ILE A 17 2.42 3.83 11.42
C ILE A 17 1.25 3.19 10.67
N ALA A 18 0.71 2.10 11.21
CA ALA A 18 -0.41 1.42 10.59
C ALA A 18 -1.66 2.31 10.57
N ASP A 19 -1.98 2.95 11.70
CA ASP A 19 -3.11 3.87 11.81
C ASP A 19 -2.96 5.06 10.86
N PHE A 20 -1.75 5.60 10.72
CA PHE A 20 -1.43 6.64 9.74
C PHE A 20 -1.70 6.16 8.30
N ALA A 21 -1.18 4.98 7.94
CA ALA A 21 -1.33 4.42 6.59
C ALA A 21 -2.80 4.15 6.21
N THR A 22 -3.65 3.75 7.18
CA THR A 22 -5.02 3.32 6.90
C THR A 22 -6.09 4.38 7.16
N ARG A 23 -5.78 5.46 7.89
CA ARG A 23 -6.76 6.51 8.25
C ARG A 23 -7.55 7.03 7.04
N THR A 24 -6.86 7.31 5.94
CA THR A 24 -7.51 7.83 4.72
C THR A 24 -8.31 6.77 3.98
N ILE A 25 -7.97 5.49 4.15
CA ILE A 25 -8.71 4.37 3.58
C ILE A 25 -10.06 4.25 4.27
N ASP A 26 -10.09 4.25 5.60
CA ASP A 26 -11.32 4.11 6.38
C ASP A 26 -12.34 5.21 6.06
N GLN A 27 -11.84 6.42 5.77
CA GLN A 27 -12.66 7.57 5.38
C GLN A 27 -13.21 7.46 3.93
N ASN A 28 -12.51 6.74 3.04
CA ASN A 28 -12.81 6.70 1.61
C ASN A 28 -13.20 5.31 1.06
N PHE A 29 -13.24 4.28 1.92
CA PHE A 29 -13.42 2.88 1.53
C PHE A 29 -14.73 2.60 0.79
N LYS A 30 -15.76 3.42 0.99
CA LYS A 30 -17.06 3.29 0.29
C LYS A 30 -17.00 3.71 -1.18
N VAL A 31 -15.96 4.46 -1.59
CA VAL A 31 -15.85 5.06 -2.93
C VAL A 31 -14.86 4.28 -3.80
N VAL A 32 -13.85 3.66 -3.20
CA VAL A 32 -12.79 2.93 -3.92
C VAL A 32 -13.28 1.56 -4.40
N SER A 33 -13.47 1.41 -5.71
CA SER A 33 -13.83 0.13 -6.33
C SER A 33 -12.64 -0.85 -6.37
N GLN A 34 -12.90 -2.12 -6.70
CA GLN A 34 -11.85 -3.15 -6.87
C GLN A 34 -10.75 -2.73 -7.83
N ASP A 35 -11.13 -2.25 -9.00
CA ASP A 35 -10.19 -1.87 -10.06
C ASP A 35 -9.31 -0.69 -9.64
N VAL A 36 -9.87 0.22 -8.83
CA VAL A 36 -9.15 1.38 -8.28
C VAL A 36 -8.13 0.91 -7.24
N ALA A 37 -8.52 0.01 -6.34
CA ALA A 37 -7.60 -0.56 -5.34
C ALA A 37 -6.42 -1.31 -6.00
N VAL A 38 -6.66 -2.05 -7.08
CA VAL A 38 -5.58 -2.74 -7.83
C VAL A 38 -4.58 -1.74 -8.41
N ARG A 39 -5.05 -0.62 -8.98
CA ARG A 39 -4.17 0.45 -9.50
C ARG A 39 -3.38 1.11 -8.38
N VAL A 40 -4.02 1.42 -7.26
CA VAL A 40 -3.37 1.99 -6.07
C VAL A 40 -2.22 1.11 -5.61
N TYR A 41 -2.46 -0.19 -5.47
CA TYR A 41 -1.44 -1.15 -5.07
C TYR A 41 -0.26 -1.26 -6.03
N ALA A 42 -0.53 -1.28 -7.33
CA ALA A 42 0.52 -1.27 -8.35
C ALA A 42 1.36 0.02 -8.30
N ASN A 43 0.71 1.18 -8.11
CA ASN A 43 1.39 2.46 -7.99
C ASN A 43 2.27 2.54 -6.74
N ILE A 44 1.79 2.05 -5.60
CA ILE A 44 2.57 1.99 -4.36
C ILE A 44 3.86 1.18 -4.58
N ALA A 45 3.74 -0.02 -5.15
CA ALA A 45 4.89 -0.88 -5.44
C ALA A 45 5.88 -0.24 -6.42
N ALA A 46 5.39 0.36 -7.51
CA ALA A 46 6.21 1.01 -8.52
C ALA A 46 6.93 2.24 -7.98
N ASN A 47 6.22 3.12 -7.25
CA ASN A 47 6.80 4.33 -6.67
C ASN A 47 7.85 4.00 -5.61
N TYR A 48 7.60 3.00 -4.77
CA TYR A 48 8.59 2.55 -3.80
C TYR A 48 9.84 2.01 -4.51
N ALA A 49 9.67 1.07 -5.45
CA ALA A 49 10.78 0.49 -6.19
C ALA A 49 11.60 1.54 -6.97
N TYR A 50 10.94 2.57 -7.50
CA TYR A 50 11.60 3.71 -8.12
C TYR A 50 12.39 4.55 -7.12
N SER A 51 11.77 4.96 -6.01
CA SER A 51 12.44 5.77 -4.97
C SER A 51 13.62 5.05 -4.30
N ALA A 52 13.55 3.72 -4.20
CA ALA A 52 14.63 2.88 -3.68
C ALA A 52 15.73 2.59 -4.73
N GLY A 53 15.63 3.18 -5.93
CA GLY A 53 16.58 2.97 -7.02
C GLY A 53 16.59 1.55 -7.59
N LYS A 54 15.55 0.75 -7.32
CA LYS A 54 15.43 -0.64 -7.78
C LYS A 54 14.79 -0.72 -9.16
N LEU A 55 13.82 0.16 -9.46
CA LEU A 55 13.11 0.16 -10.73
C LEU A 55 13.91 0.89 -11.82
N THR A 56 14.43 0.13 -12.78
CA THR A 56 15.18 0.60 -13.95
C THR A 56 14.68 -0.14 -15.19
N SER A 57 15.07 0.31 -16.38
CA SER A 57 14.75 -0.40 -17.64
C SER A 57 15.27 -1.85 -17.66
N LYS A 58 16.33 -2.16 -16.89
CA LYS A 58 16.92 -3.50 -16.80
C LYS A 58 16.23 -4.41 -15.79
N THR A 59 15.52 -3.83 -14.82
CA THR A 59 14.91 -4.55 -13.69
C THR A 59 13.39 -4.53 -13.72
N ALA A 60 12.77 -3.75 -14.62
CA ALA A 60 11.32 -3.60 -14.71
C ALA A 60 10.60 -4.94 -14.87
N GLU A 61 11.06 -5.81 -15.77
CA GLU A 61 10.42 -7.10 -16.02
C GLU A 61 10.53 -8.05 -14.82
N SER A 62 11.73 -8.17 -14.22
CA SER A 62 11.93 -9.03 -13.06
C SER A 62 11.17 -8.55 -11.83
N LEU A 63 11.09 -7.22 -11.63
CA LEU A 63 10.30 -6.63 -10.55
C LEU A 63 8.80 -6.81 -10.77
N ALA A 64 8.31 -6.68 -12.01
CA ALA A 64 6.90 -6.94 -12.34
C ALA A 64 6.53 -8.39 -12.05
N LYS A 65 7.42 -9.34 -12.41
CA LYS A 65 7.24 -10.75 -12.06
C LYS A 65 7.25 -10.98 -10.55
N GLN A 66 8.21 -10.40 -9.83
CA GLN A 66 8.31 -10.55 -8.37
C GLN A 66 7.08 -9.98 -7.65
N TYR A 67 6.57 -8.84 -8.13
CA TYR A 67 5.31 -8.26 -7.65
C TYR A 67 4.15 -9.22 -7.88
N ALA A 68 3.98 -9.72 -9.11
CA ALA A 68 2.90 -10.64 -9.45
C ALA A 68 2.96 -11.96 -8.65
N ASP A 69 4.17 -12.50 -8.46
CA ASP A 69 4.40 -13.70 -7.65
C ASP A 69 3.99 -13.46 -6.19
N SER A 70 4.37 -12.31 -5.60
CA SER A 70 4.04 -11.98 -4.22
C SER A 70 2.53 -11.83 -4.00
N ILE A 71 1.84 -11.14 -4.91
CA ILE A 71 0.38 -11.00 -4.88
C ILE A 71 -0.30 -12.36 -5.04
N THR A 72 0.21 -13.21 -5.92
CA THR A 72 -0.34 -14.55 -6.16
C THR A 72 -0.19 -15.45 -4.94
N GLU A 73 0.97 -15.41 -4.29
CA GLU A 73 1.26 -16.19 -3.10
C GLU A 73 0.33 -15.81 -1.94
N THR A 74 0.17 -14.52 -1.68
CA THR A 74 -0.77 -14.08 -0.64
C THR A 74 -2.21 -14.36 -1.05
N ALA A 75 -2.63 -14.06 -2.28
CA ALA A 75 -4.00 -14.31 -2.73
C ALA A 75 -4.45 -15.78 -2.55
N LYS A 76 -3.56 -16.75 -2.78
CA LYS A 76 -3.82 -18.19 -2.54
C LYS A 76 -4.20 -18.48 -1.08
N GLN A 77 -3.66 -17.73 -0.12
CA GLN A 77 -3.97 -17.89 1.31
C GLN A 77 -5.35 -17.33 1.69
N TYR A 78 -5.96 -16.53 0.82
CA TYR A 78 -7.24 -15.86 1.06
C TYR A 78 -8.36 -16.31 0.10
N VAL A 79 -8.06 -17.12 -0.91
CA VAL A 79 -9.03 -17.53 -1.96
C VAL A 79 -10.23 -18.31 -1.40
N ASN A 80 -10.02 -19.10 -0.34
CA ASN A 80 -11.04 -19.93 0.29
C ASN A 80 -11.78 -19.22 1.44
N LYS A 81 -11.61 -17.91 1.61
CA LYS A 81 -12.33 -17.15 2.64
C LYS A 81 -13.61 -16.59 2.04
N ASP A 82 -14.72 -16.81 2.75
CA ASP A 82 -16.06 -16.42 2.31
C ASP A 82 -16.28 -14.89 2.35
N ASP A 83 -15.48 -14.16 3.13
CA ASP A 83 -15.55 -12.70 3.24
C ASP A 83 -14.74 -12.00 2.14
N PRO A 84 -15.39 -11.25 1.22
CA PRO A 84 -14.70 -10.45 0.20
C PRO A 84 -13.65 -9.50 0.76
N LYS A 85 -13.85 -8.92 1.96
CA LYS A 85 -12.87 -8.01 2.59
C LYS A 85 -11.54 -8.70 2.84
N THR A 86 -11.57 -9.98 3.22
CA THR A 86 -10.35 -10.75 3.47
C THR A 86 -9.56 -11.02 2.17
N LYS A 87 -10.22 -11.05 1.00
CA LYS A 87 -9.52 -11.21 -0.29
C LYS A 87 -8.68 -9.97 -0.62
N PHE A 88 -9.21 -8.77 -0.34
CA PHE A 88 -8.44 -7.53 -0.44
C PHE A 88 -7.30 -7.44 0.56
N THR A 89 -7.50 -7.97 1.77
CA THR A 89 -6.42 -8.11 2.76
C THR A 89 -5.25 -8.88 2.17
N GLY A 90 -5.50 -9.97 1.43
CA GLY A 90 -4.47 -10.75 0.76
C GLY A 90 -3.69 -9.96 -0.29
N VAL A 91 -4.38 -9.16 -1.12
CA VAL A 91 -3.72 -8.30 -2.13
C VAL A 91 -2.83 -7.27 -1.44
N GLY A 92 -3.34 -6.57 -0.42
CA GLY A 92 -2.55 -5.61 0.34
C GLY A 92 -1.33 -6.24 1.02
N GLU A 93 -1.44 -7.48 1.54
CA GLU A 93 -0.27 -8.20 2.08
C GLU A 93 0.78 -8.49 1.01
N GLY A 94 0.36 -8.85 -0.20
CA GLY A 94 1.29 -9.14 -1.29
C GLY A 94 2.09 -7.91 -1.70
N VAL A 95 1.49 -6.71 -1.68
CA VAL A 95 2.21 -5.46 -1.95
C VAL A 95 3.30 -5.21 -0.91
N ILE A 96 2.98 -5.33 0.37
CA ILE A 96 3.96 -5.07 1.44
C ILE A 96 5.04 -6.15 1.45
N ASN A 97 4.69 -7.41 1.21
CA ASN A 97 5.67 -8.49 1.07
C ASN A 97 6.61 -8.26 -0.11
N PHE A 98 6.10 -7.78 -1.25
CA PHE A 98 6.94 -7.36 -2.37
C PHE A 98 7.93 -6.26 -1.95
N ILE A 99 7.47 -5.21 -1.27
CA ILE A 99 8.32 -4.12 -0.78
C ILE A 99 9.43 -4.65 0.15
N LEU A 100 9.06 -5.50 1.12
CA LEU A 100 10.00 -6.13 2.05
C LEU A 100 10.99 -7.07 1.36
N SER A 101 10.64 -7.63 0.20
CA SER A 101 11.54 -8.48 -0.59
C SER A 101 12.65 -7.69 -1.30
N LEU A 102 12.46 -6.39 -1.51
CA LEU A 102 13.45 -5.55 -2.18
C LEU A 102 14.60 -5.16 -1.25
N GLN A 103 14.32 -5.03 0.05
CA GLN A 103 15.28 -4.70 1.10
C GLN A 103 14.65 -4.79 2.49
N LYS A 104 15.50 -4.95 3.51
CA LYS A 104 15.09 -4.72 4.90
C LYS A 104 14.84 -3.24 5.11
N LEU A 105 13.65 -2.90 5.60
CA LEU A 105 13.26 -1.52 5.84
C LEU A 105 13.87 -0.99 7.14
N THR A 106 14.36 0.24 7.09
CA THR A 106 14.58 1.11 8.25
C THR A 106 13.26 1.75 8.69
N LEU A 107 13.22 2.33 9.90
CA LEU A 107 12.02 3.03 10.40
C LEU A 107 11.58 4.16 9.45
N ASN A 108 12.52 4.93 8.90
CA ASN A 108 12.20 5.98 7.93
C ASN A 108 11.58 5.44 6.64
N GLU A 109 12.06 4.29 6.15
CA GLU A 109 11.52 3.68 4.93
C GLU A 109 10.13 3.08 5.18
N VAL A 110 9.86 2.59 6.40
CA VAL A 110 8.49 2.18 6.78
C VAL A 110 7.54 3.37 6.78
N TRP A 111 7.95 4.52 7.32
CA TRP A 111 7.17 5.76 7.25
C TRP A 111 6.94 6.22 5.81
N GLN A 112 7.96 6.11 4.96
CA GLN A 112 7.81 6.42 3.53
C GLN A 112 6.79 5.49 2.85
N VAL A 113 6.84 4.19 3.14
CA VAL A 113 5.87 3.22 2.62
C VAL A 113 4.47 3.53 3.13
N ALA A 114 4.31 3.88 4.41
CA ALA A 114 3.03 4.29 4.99
C ALA A 114 2.46 5.55 4.31
N PHE A 115 3.32 6.55 4.07
CA PHE A 115 2.95 7.78 3.36
C PHE A 115 2.54 7.50 1.91
N LEU A 116 3.29 6.65 1.18
CA LEU A 116 2.92 6.24 -0.18
C LEU A 116 1.58 5.50 -0.19
N TYR A 117 1.36 4.62 0.78
CA TYR A 117 0.13 3.87 0.93
C TYR A 117 -1.06 4.82 1.11
N GLN A 118 -1.00 5.69 2.12
CA GLN A 118 -2.03 6.69 2.39
C GLN A 118 -2.28 7.63 1.20
N SER A 119 -1.21 8.19 0.62
CA SER A 119 -1.30 9.18 -0.48
C SER A 119 -1.94 8.60 -1.74
N GLN A 120 -1.62 7.35 -2.09
CA GLN A 120 -2.20 6.73 -3.29
C GLN A 120 -3.68 6.42 -3.11
N PHE A 121 -4.11 6.02 -1.91
CA PHE A 121 -5.52 5.87 -1.61
C PHE A 121 -6.28 7.21 -1.62
N LEU A 122 -5.66 8.29 -1.13
CA LEU A 122 -6.23 9.63 -1.24
C LEU A 122 -6.42 10.06 -2.70
N LEU A 123 -5.36 9.94 -3.51
CA LEU A 123 -5.40 10.32 -4.93
C LEU A 123 -6.51 9.55 -5.66
N ALA A 124 -6.58 8.24 -5.44
CA ALA A 124 -7.63 7.41 -5.99
C ALA A 124 -9.03 7.87 -5.55
N ALA A 125 -9.22 8.19 -4.26
CA ALA A 125 -10.50 8.66 -3.74
C ALA A 125 -10.96 9.95 -4.40
N VAL A 126 -10.05 10.92 -4.60
CA VAL A 126 -10.34 12.18 -5.32
C VAL A 126 -10.71 11.90 -6.78
N GLU A 127 -9.96 11.03 -7.47
CA GLU A 127 -10.22 10.68 -8.87
C GLU A 127 -11.60 10.06 -9.10
N VAL A 128 -12.13 9.30 -8.13
CA VAL A 128 -13.45 8.65 -8.24
C VAL A 128 -14.61 9.46 -7.64
N GLY A 129 -14.38 10.73 -7.28
CA GLY A 129 -15.42 11.65 -6.83
C GLY A 129 -15.54 11.85 -5.31
N GLY A 130 -14.52 11.49 -4.53
CA GLY A 130 -14.37 11.94 -3.14
C GLY A 130 -14.24 13.47 -3.06
N SER A 131 -14.81 14.10 -2.02
CA SER A 131 -14.81 15.56 -1.86
C SER A 131 -13.39 16.15 -1.90
N ASN A 132 -13.19 17.22 -2.67
CA ASN A 132 -11.96 18.02 -2.74
C ASN A 132 -11.50 18.53 -1.36
N ASP A 133 -12.40 18.65 -0.39
CA ASP A 133 -12.08 19.14 0.97
C ASP A 133 -11.05 18.26 1.71
N ILE A 134 -10.99 16.97 1.39
CA ILE A 134 -10.09 15.99 2.05
C ILE A 134 -8.68 16.05 1.46
N TYR A 135 -8.57 16.35 0.17
CA TYR A 135 -7.29 16.57 -0.51
C TYR A 135 -6.56 17.77 0.12
N ASP A 136 -7.28 18.87 0.34
CA ASP A 136 -6.75 20.08 0.96
C ASP A 136 -6.32 19.83 2.42
N GLN A 137 -7.06 18.99 3.16
CA GLN A 137 -6.74 18.63 4.55
C GLN A 137 -5.47 17.78 4.65
N CYS A 138 -5.29 16.79 3.77
CA CYS A 138 -4.08 15.96 3.75
C CYS A 138 -2.84 16.75 3.28
N ILE A 139 -2.99 17.67 2.33
CA ILE A 139 -1.91 18.57 1.89
C ILE A 139 -1.49 19.52 3.02
N GLN A 140 -2.43 20.04 3.82
CA GLN A 140 -2.10 20.86 4.98
C GLN A 140 -1.36 20.07 6.07
N GLU A 141 -1.74 18.82 6.31
CA GLU A 141 -1.09 17.97 7.31
C GLU A 141 0.31 17.50 6.87
N ALA A 142 0.54 17.28 5.58
CA ALA A 142 1.87 16.91 5.06
C ALA A 142 2.89 18.06 5.04
N ASN A 143 2.43 19.32 5.15
CA ASN A 143 3.27 20.52 5.13
C ASN A 143 3.53 21.12 6.53
N ASN A 144 3.05 20.47 7.59
CA ASN A 144 3.30 20.83 9.00
C ASN A 144 4.18 19.79 9.69
#